data_AF-A0A7S0D097-F1
#
_entry.id   AF-A0A7S0D097-F1
#
_cell.length_a   1.000
_cell.length_b   1.000
_cell.length_c   1.000
_cell.angle_alpha   90.00
_cell.angle_beta   90.00
_cell.angle_gamma   90.00
#
_symmetry.space_group_name_H-M   'P 1'
#
loop_
_entity.id
_entity.type
_entity.pdbx_description
1 polymer ?
#
loop_
_entity_poly.entity_id
_entity_poly.type
_entity_poly.pdbx_seq_one_letter_code
_entity_poly.pdbx_strand_id
1 'polypeptide(L)'
;MSSQGFVYRVSLLLNVCIGVVFIALAVSNIHAAKTNLAAPTMATHRMIPVQHRPIPRLAYGVSRMRLRDMGRDVRVFGEISAKVVKQLRDKTGVGMMQCKKALSESDGNLEKAEEYLRAKGIAGAAKKASRVAAEGAIVSYIHAGSRLGVLMEVNCETDFVSRGEQFKELAESLAMQVAANPGVEYVNVDDADPEYVRKETEVIKQMEDLKTKPENIRDQITAGRVAKLVKEKALLEQPYIIDPTKNVNQALVEAISKIGENIKIRRFTRFNLGEGIEKKQGDLAKEVEEQTMAMKKEAEAKKEDDSKAENAEAEAKQDKPKVAVSAKFVKQLRDKTGAGMMDCKKALAETDNDIQAAEDYLRKKGIAGAAKKAGRTAAEGLVVEYIHPGSRMGVLLELNCETDFVARGEKFQELANNLAMQVAANPDVQYVSLSDANPEDREKEFEIEMNREDLATKPENIRAQIVKGRVEKIFKERALLEQDYIMDNSKTVEQAVKEAIATIGENIVIRRFQKFKLGEGIAKREDNFAEEVAAQMGS
;
A
#
# COMPACT_ATOMS: atom_id res chain seq x y z
N MET A 1 -50.48 28.22 -11.49
CA MET A 1 -51.83 27.65 -11.26
C MET A 1 -51.70 26.16 -11.52
N SER A 2 -51.44 25.37 -10.46
CA SER A 2 -52.42 24.44 -9.83
C SER A 2 -52.88 23.35 -10.80
N SER A 3 -52.82 22.03 -10.55
CA SER A 3 -52.73 21.25 -9.32
C SER A 3 -52.79 19.75 -9.68
N GLN A 4 -52.12 18.89 -8.90
CA GLN A 4 -52.44 17.47 -8.63
C GLN A 4 -52.40 16.45 -9.79
N GLY A 5 -52.05 15.17 -9.59
CA GLY A 5 -51.87 14.39 -8.36
C GLY A 5 -51.06 13.11 -8.62
N PHE A 6 -50.37 12.70 -7.57
CA PHE A 6 -49.44 11.59 -7.45
C PHE A 6 -50.17 10.40 -6.80
N VAL A 7 -49.93 9.18 -7.29
CA VAL A 7 -50.57 7.97 -6.77
C VAL A 7 -49.58 6.79 -6.73
N TYR A 8 -49.47 6.21 -5.52
CA TYR A 8 -48.96 4.87 -5.10
C TYR A 8 -47.43 4.60 -5.12
N ARG A 9 -46.78 4.04 -4.09
CA ARG A 9 -47.09 3.46 -2.73
C ARG A 9 -45.70 3.11 -2.11
N VAL A 10 -45.24 3.56 -0.93
CA VAL A 10 -45.57 3.18 0.48
C VAL A 10 -45.41 1.64 0.69
N SER A 11 -44.61 1.07 1.61
CA SER A 11 -44.39 1.45 3.02
C SER A 11 -43.11 0.85 3.63
N LEU A 12 -42.56 1.60 4.58
CA LEU A 12 -41.58 1.23 5.62
C LEU A 12 -42.33 0.90 6.94
N LEU A 13 -41.56 0.51 7.99
CA LEU A 13 -41.86 0.46 9.45
C LEU A 13 -42.35 -0.90 10.00
N LEU A 14 -42.12 -1.34 11.24
CA LEU A 14 -41.24 -1.08 12.41
C LEU A 14 -41.77 -2.02 13.55
N ASN A 15 -41.05 -2.15 14.68
CA ASN A 15 -41.34 -2.83 15.97
C ASN A 15 -40.62 -4.19 16.13
N VAL A 16 -39.67 -4.43 17.04
CA VAL A 16 -39.48 -4.13 18.49
C VAL A 16 -40.46 -4.90 19.39
N CYS A 17 -39.84 -5.68 20.31
CA CYS A 17 -40.30 -6.15 21.63
C CYS A 17 -40.83 -7.60 21.82
N ILE A 18 -40.35 -8.17 22.93
CA ILE A 18 -40.82 -9.34 23.72
C ILE A 18 -40.33 -10.71 23.20
N GLY A 19 -39.74 -11.63 23.97
CA GLY A 19 -39.59 -11.77 25.42
C GLY A 19 -39.28 -13.25 25.72
N VAL A 20 -38.53 -13.46 26.79
CA VAL A 20 -38.05 -14.71 27.37
C VAL A 20 -39.21 -15.69 27.74
N VAL A 21 -38.89 -16.98 27.91
CA VAL A 21 -39.35 -17.96 28.94
C VAL A 21 -39.74 -19.36 28.37
N PHE A 22 -39.29 -20.39 29.11
CA PHE A 22 -39.67 -21.83 29.20
C PHE A 22 -38.62 -22.85 28.68
N ILE A 23 -37.71 -23.39 29.52
CA ILE A 23 -37.81 -24.52 30.52
C ILE A 23 -37.84 -25.89 29.81
N ALA A 24 -36.75 -26.68 29.78
CA ALA A 24 -36.18 -27.59 30.80
C ALA A 24 -37.01 -28.87 31.09
N LEU A 25 -36.44 -30.05 30.79
CA LEU A 25 -36.67 -31.44 31.30
C LEU A 25 -35.99 -32.40 30.29
N ALA A 26 -35.27 -33.48 30.61
CA ALA A 26 -35.06 -34.20 31.85
C ALA A 26 -33.75 -35.03 31.78
N VAL A 27 -33.19 -35.28 32.97
CA VAL A 27 -32.07 -36.17 33.30
C VAL A 27 -32.63 -37.56 33.66
N SER A 28 -31.99 -38.65 33.19
CA SER A 28 -31.69 -39.92 33.93
C SER A 28 -31.99 -41.24 33.21
N ASN A 29 -31.00 -42.14 33.27
CA ASN A 29 -31.04 -43.62 33.29
C ASN A 29 -31.40 -44.33 31.96
N ILE A 30 -30.70 -45.38 31.50
CA ILE A 30 -30.40 -46.66 32.19
C ILE A 30 -29.08 -47.32 31.68
N HIS A 31 -28.53 -48.14 32.58
CA HIS A 31 -27.36 -49.02 32.60
C HIS A 31 -27.13 -50.04 31.46
N ALA A 32 -25.89 -50.60 31.52
CA ALA A 32 -25.38 -51.90 31.03
C ALA A 32 -24.71 -51.85 29.63
N ALA A 33 -23.45 -52.26 29.45
CA ALA A 33 -22.87 -53.52 29.91
C ALA A 33 -21.36 -53.43 30.23
N LYS A 34 -20.97 -54.14 31.29
CA LYS A 34 -19.61 -54.54 31.63
C LYS A 34 -19.37 -55.98 31.15
N THR A 35 -18.08 -56.33 31.08
CA THR A 35 -17.44 -57.66 31.07
C THR A 35 -17.51 -58.50 29.79
N ASN A 36 -16.36 -58.63 29.10
CA ASN A 36 -15.54 -59.85 29.10
C ASN A 36 -14.38 -59.68 28.11
N LEU A 37 -13.13 -59.83 28.55
CA LEU A 37 -12.17 -60.75 27.93
C LEU A 37 -10.96 -60.93 28.85
N ALA A 38 -10.54 -62.19 28.95
CA ALA A 38 -9.75 -62.78 30.01
C ALA A 38 -8.22 -62.56 29.89
N ALA A 39 -7.56 -62.64 31.04
CA ALA A 39 -6.11 -62.74 31.19
C ALA A 39 -5.58 -64.15 30.83
N PRO A 40 -4.34 -64.29 30.32
CA PRO A 40 -3.70 -65.58 30.17
C PRO A 40 -2.95 -65.99 31.44
N THR A 41 -3.13 -67.25 31.83
CA THR A 41 -2.52 -67.94 32.96
C THR A 41 -1.10 -68.41 32.67
N MET A 42 -0.26 -68.31 33.69
CA MET A 42 1.07 -68.92 33.80
C MET A 42 0.99 -70.45 33.73
N ALA A 43 1.88 -71.05 32.94
CA ALA A 43 2.13 -72.49 32.92
C ALA A 43 3.64 -72.75 33.07
N THR A 44 3.93 -73.88 33.70
CA THR A 44 5.08 -74.19 34.52
C THR A 44 6.26 -74.82 33.77
N HIS A 45 7.45 -74.66 34.36
CA HIS A 45 8.69 -75.34 34.01
C HIS A 45 8.55 -76.88 33.98
N ARG A 46 9.02 -77.50 32.89
CA ARG A 46 9.66 -78.83 32.90
C ARG A 46 10.83 -78.85 31.94
N MET A 47 11.99 -79.25 32.46
CA MET A 47 13.23 -79.55 31.72
C MET A 47 13.24 -81.00 31.18
N ILE A 48 14.24 -81.26 30.32
CA ILE A 48 14.93 -82.55 29.98
C ILE A 48 14.50 -83.18 28.62
N PRO A 49 15.40 -83.73 27.76
CA PRO A 49 16.81 -83.44 27.48
C PRO A 49 17.16 -83.33 25.97
N VAL A 50 18.41 -82.96 25.72
CA VAL A 50 19.14 -82.87 24.44
C VAL A 50 19.39 -84.25 23.81
N GLN A 51 19.15 -84.41 22.51
CA GLN A 51 19.74 -85.48 21.69
C GLN A 51 20.40 -84.90 20.42
N HIS A 52 21.71 -85.11 20.33
CA HIS A 52 22.52 -84.88 19.13
C HIS A 52 22.13 -85.84 18.00
N ARG A 53 22.01 -85.32 16.77
CA ARG A 53 22.16 -86.12 15.55
C ARG A 53 23.22 -85.50 14.63
N PRO A 54 24.03 -86.32 13.94
CA PRO A 54 25.22 -85.89 13.22
C PRO A 54 24.92 -85.26 11.85
N ILE A 55 25.85 -84.40 11.45
CA ILE A 55 25.95 -83.66 10.19
C ILE A 55 26.36 -84.61 9.05
N PRO A 56 25.72 -84.58 7.87
CA PRO A 56 26.36 -85.03 6.64
C PRO A 56 27.03 -83.85 5.92
N ARG A 57 28.37 -83.92 5.80
CA ARG A 57 29.18 -83.17 4.82
C ARG A 57 29.13 -83.91 3.48
N LEU A 58 28.88 -83.19 2.40
CA LEU A 58 29.27 -83.40 0.98
C LEU A 58 28.51 -82.32 0.18
N ALA A 59 29.01 -81.59 -0.80
CA ALA A 59 30.30 -81.45 -1.44
C ALA A 59 30.28 -80.08 -2.16
N TYR A 60 31.45 -79.63 -2.61
CA TYR A 60 31.75 -78.34 -3.23
C TYR A 60 30.80 -77.90 -4.35
N GLY A 61 30.37 -76.63 -4.29
CA GLY A 61 29.78 -75.88 -5.40
C GLY A 61 30.01 -74.38 -5.18
N VAL A 62 31.11 -73.86 -5.75
CA VAL A 62 31.46 -72.43 -5.67
C VAL A 62 30.54 -71.66 -6.62
N SER A 63 29.53 -70.99 -6.07
CA SER A 63 28.76 -69.97 -6.79
C SER A 63 28.72 -68.69 -5.97
N ARG A 64 29.41 -67.66 -6.48
CA ARG A 64 29.36 -66.27 -5.98
C ARG A 64 27.91 -65.80 -5.92
N MET A 65 27.30 -65.76 -4.75
CA MET A 65 26.05 -65.03 -4.50
C MET A 65 26.38 -63.70 -3.82
N ARG A 66 25.95 -62.62 -4.47
CA ARG A 66 26.20 -61.23 -4.10
C ARG A 66 25.59 -60.92 -2.74
N LEU A 67 26.32 -60.20 -1.88
CA LEU A 67 25.73 -59.44 -0.77
C LEU A 67 24.72 -58.45 -1.34
N ARG A 68 23.43 -58.78 -1.30
CA ARG A 68 22.36 -57.84 -1.60
C ARG A 68 21.08 -58.11 -0.82
N ASP A 69 21.19 -58.58 0.42
CA ASP A 69 20.06 -58.66 1.34
C ASP A 69 20.46 -58.07 2.69
N MET A 70 20.59 -56.74 2.72
CA MET A 70 20.36 -55.96 3.92
C MET A 70 19.07 -55.18 3.68
N GLY A 71 18.05 -55.49 4.48
CA GLY A 71 16.71 -54.96 4.37
C GLY A 71 16.70 -53.44 4.32
N ARG A 72 16.37 -52.91 3.14
CA ARG A 72 15.57 -51.69 3.06
C ARG A 72 14.12 -52.15 3.20
N ASP A 73 13.43 -51.62 4.20
CA ASP A 73 11.97 -51.65 4.29
C ASP A 73 11.40 -50.99 3.02
N VAL A 74 11.22 -51.77 1.96
CA VAL A 74 10.51 -51.33 0.76
C VAL A 74 9.04 -51.50 1.09
N ARG A 75 8.43 -50.43 1.64
CA ARG A 75 6.98 -50.32 1.63
C ARG A 75 6.54 -50.41 0.18
N VAL A 76 5.82 -51.48 -0.16
CA VAL A 76 5.20 -51.64 -1.47
C VAL A 76 4.02 -50.67 -1.51
N PHE A 77 4.28 -49.44 -1.98
CA PHE A 77 3.21 -48.47 -2.22
C PHE A 77 2.32 -49.03 -3.34
N GLY A 78 1.03 -49.19 -3.06
CA GLY A 78 0.05 -49.51 -4.10
C GLY A 78 0.13 -48.49 -5.24
N GLU A 79 -0.08 -48.94 -6.48
CA GLU A 79 -0.02 -48.06 -7.64
C GLU A 79 -1.01 -46.90 -7.50
N ILE A 80 -0.49 -45.69 -7.28
CA ILE A 80 -1.31 -44.49 -7.19
C ILE A 80 -1.84 -44.18 -8.58
N SER A 81 -3.17 -44.19 -8.70
CA SER A 81 -3.84 -43.87 -9.95
C SER A 81 -3.46 -42.47 -10.46
N ALA A 82 -3.06 -42.38 -11.73
CA ALA A 82 -2.76 -41.12 -12.39
C ALA A 82 -3.92 -40.12 -12.34
N LYS A 83 -5.18 -40.60 -12.25
CA LYS A 83 -6.36 -39.76 -12.08
C LYS A 83 -6.35 -39.03 -10.74
N VAL A 84 -5.97 -39.71 -9.66
CA VAL A 84 -5.92 -39.12 -8.30
C VAL A 84 -4.77 -38.11 -8.21
N VAL A 85 -3.63 -38.40 -8.84
CA VAL A 85 -2.52 -37.43 -8.95
C VAL A 85 -2.95 -36.19 -9.70
N LYS A 86 -3.67 -36.34 -10.83
CA LYS A 86 -4.21 -35.23 -11.59
C LYS A 86 -5.21 -34.42 -10.76
N GLN A 87 -6.14 -35.07 -10.06
CA GLN A 87 -7.10 -34.40 -9.19
C GLN A 87 -6.41 -33.58 -8.09
N LEU A 88 -5.40 -34.14 -7.42
CA LEU A 88 -4.65 -33.41 -6.40
C LEU A 88 -3.88 -32.22 -7.02
N ARG A 89 -3.30 -32.39 -8.20
CA ARG A 89 -2.63 -31.30 -8.93
C ARG A 89 -3.60 -30.21 -9.35
N ASP A 90 -4.76 -30.55 -9.88
CA ASP A 90 -5.77 -29.60 -10.33
C ASP A 90 -6.33 -28.79 -9.13
N LYS A 91 -6.46 -29.43 -7.96
CA LYS A 91 -6.86 -28.75 -6.71
C LYS A 91 -5.76 -27.86 -6.12
N THR A 92 -4.54 -28.36 -6.05
CA THR A 92 -3.45 -27.71 -5.29
C THR A 92 -2.56 -26.82 -6.14
N GLY A 93 -2.56 -26.98 -7.47
CA GLY A 93 -1.65 -26.32 -8.39
C GLY A 93 -0.18 -26.77 -8.28
N VAL A 94 0.13 -27.74 -7.41
CA VAL A 94 1.50 -28.15 -7.11
C VAL A 94 2.04 -29.12 -8.18
N GLY A 95 3.36 -29.11 -8.40
CA GLY A 95 4.01 -29.94 -9.42
C GLY A 95 3.66 -31.43 -9.34
N MET A 96 3.53 -32.07 -10.51
CA MET A 96 3.01 -33.45 -10.66
C MET A 96 3.72 -34.48 -9.78
N MET A 97 5.04 -34.43 -9.69
CA MET A 97 5.84 -35.36 -8.89
C MET A 97 5.67 -35.13 -7.38
N GLN A 98 5.47 -33.88 -6.96
CA GLN A 98 5.20 -33.57 -5.56
C GLN A 98 3.81 -34.09 -5.16
N CYS A 99 2.80 -33.93 -6.04
CA CYS A 99 1.47 -34.54 -5.84
C CYS A 99 1.56 -36.07 -5.74
N LYS A 100 2.28 -36.72 -6.66
CA LYS A 100 2.47 -38.18 -6.64
C LYS A 100 3.16 -38.63 -5.34
N LYS A 101 4.20 -37.92 -4.91
CA LYS A 101 4.93 -38.21 -3.67
C LYS A 101 4.03 -38.01 -2.44
N ALA A 102 3.29 -36.91 -2.37
CA ALA A 102 2.37 -36.65 -1.27
C ALA A 102 1.31 -37.75 -1.15
N LEU A 103 0.75 -38.20 -2.28
CA LEU A 103 -0.18 -39.32 -2.32
C LEU A 103 0.48 -40.65 -1.92
N SER A 104 1.75 -40.85 -2.23
CA SER A 104 2.48 -42.06 -1.79
C SER A 104 2.61 -42.06 -0.28
N GLU A 105 3.06 -40.96 0.30
CA GLU A 105 3.28 -40.81 1.74
C GLU A 105 1.97 -40.76 2.55
N SER A 106 0.84 -40.54 1.87
CA SER A 106 -0.50 -40.45 2.47
C SER A 106 -1.40 -41.65 2.12
N ASP A 107 -0.82 -42.73 1.58
CA ASP A 107 -1.52 -43.96 1.17
C ASP A 107 -2.73 -43.71 0.25
N GLY A 108 -2.62 -42.73 -0.65
CA GLY A 108 -3.66 -42.34 -1.62
C GLY A 108 -4.79 -41.49 -1.04
N ASN A 109 -4.75 -41.12 0.25
CA ASN A 109 -5.74 -40.23 0.85
C ASN A 109 -5.50 -38.77 0.43
N LEU A 110 -6.50 -38.13 -0.18
CA LEU A 110 -6.41 -36.77 -0.71
C LEU A 110 -6.23 -35.70 0.39
N GLU A 111 -7.00 -35.75 1.47
CA GLU A 111 -6.95 -34.75 2.54
C GLU A 111 -5.60 -34.79 3.27
N LYS A 112 -5.11 -35.99 3.60
CA LYS A 112 -3.78 -36.17 4.20
C LYS A 112 -2.67 -35.74 3.23
N ALA A 113 -2.84 -35.98 1.93
CA ALA A 113 -1.88 -35.52 0.94
C ALA A 113 -1.86 -33.98 0.82
N GLU A 114 -3.00 -33.30 0.96
CA GLU A 114 -3.07 -31.84 1.01
C GLU A 114 -2.36 -31.29 2.25
N GLU A 115 -2.58 -31.87 3.43
CA GLU A 115 -1.85 -31.52 4.66
C GLU A 115 -0.34 -31.75 4.53
N TYR A 116 0.06 -32.88 3.94
CA TYR A 116 1.46 -33.19 3.65
C TYR A 116 2.08 -32.15 2.71
N LEU A 117 1.38 -31.77 1.65
CA LEU A 117 1.83 -30.72 0.72
C LEU A 117 1.96 -29.37 1.41
N ARG A 118 1.02 -29.00 2.30
CA ARG A 118 1.09 -27.76 3.08
C ARG A 118 2.32 -27.74 3.98
N ALA A 119 2.57 -28.82 4.74
CA ALA A 119 3.73 -28.93 5.62
C ALA A 119 5.05 -28.91 4.83
N LYS A 120 5.12 -29.61 3.69
CA LYS A 120 6.28 -29.56 2.80
C LYS A 120 6.45 -28.21 2.12
N GLY A 121 5.36 -27.52 1.82
CA GLY A 121 5.37 -26.17 1.26
C GLY A 121 6.05 -25.17 2.19
N ILE A 122 5.71 -25.21 3.49
CA ILE A 122 6.36 -24.38 4.52
C ILE A 122 7.87 -24.65 4.57
N ALA A 123 8.27 -25.93 4.64
CA ALA A 123 9.69 -26.29 4.63
C ALA A 123 10.38 -25.91 3.31
N GLY A 124 9.67 -26.01 2.19
CA GLY A 124 10.14 -25.65 0.87
C GLY A 124 10.30 -24.14 0.67
N ALA A 125 9.43 -23.33 1.27
CA ALA A 125 9.51 -21.88 1.29
C ALA A 125 10.65 -21.40 2.20
N ALA A 126 10.78 -21.98 3.40
CA ALA A 126 11.87 -21.67 4.33
C ALA A 126 13.25 -21.91 3.70
N LYS A 127 13.41 -22.98 2.91
CA LYS A 127 14.65 -23.24 2.15
C LYS A 127 14.94 -22.23 1.03
N LYS A 128 13.90 -21.58 0.49
CA LYS A 128 14.03 -20.57 -0.56
C LYS A 128 14.14 -19.16 0.01
N ALA A 129 13.75 -18.93 1.27
CA ALA A 129 13.70 -17.61 1.88
C ALA A 129 15.06 -16.87 1.84
N SER A 130 16.19 -17.58 1.91
CA SER A 130 17.54 -17.00 1.82
C SER A 130 17.97 -16.62 0.41
N ARG A 131 17.25 -17.05 -0.63
CA ARG A 131 17.57 -16.69 -2.02
C ARG A 131 17.28 -15.22 -2.27
N VAL A 132 18.12 -14.58 -3.08
CA VAL A 132 17.98 -13.17 -3.45
C VAL A 132 16.77 -13.02 -4.38
N ALA A 133 15.80 -12.21 -3.97
CA ALA A 133 14.64 -11.85 -4.77
C ALA A 133 14.75 -10.36 -5.13
N ALA A 134 15.45 -10.07 -6.23
CA ALA A 134 15.71 -8.70 -6.68
C ALA A 134 14.81 -8.26 -7.85
N GLU A 135 14.12 -9.21 -8.49
CA GLU A 135 13.10 -8.94 -9.49
C GLU A 135 11.71 -8.96 -8.82
N GLY A 136 10.63 -8.80 -9.58
CA GLY A 136 9.28 -8.66 -9.04
C GLY A 136 8.41 -7.67 -9.80
N ALA A 137 7.40 -7.16 -9.11
CA ALA A 137 6.52 -6.13 -9.63
C ALA A 137 6.13 -5.13 -8.52
N ILE A 138 6.03 -3.87 -8.92
CA ILE A 138 5.28 -2.85 -8.20
C ILE A 138 3.82 -2.93 -8.66
N VAL A 139 2.93 -3.08 -7.70
CA VAL A 139 1.48 -3.16 -7.89
C VAL A 139 0.80 -2.08 -7.07
N SER A 140 -0.33 -1.60 -7.58
CA SER A 140 -1.19 -0.65 -6.89
C SER A 140 -2.62 -1.17 -6.84
N TYR A 141 -3.36 -0.69 -5.85
CA TYR A 141 -4.81 -0.89 -5.77
C TYR A 141 -5.46 0.42 -5.34
N ILE A 142 -6.31 0.97 -6.19
CA ILE A 142 -7.16 2.11 -5.85
C ILE A 142 -8.58 1.60 -5.63
N HIS A 143 -9.13 1.90 -4.46
CA HIS A 143 -10.51 1.55 -4.14
C HIS A 143 -11.50 2.43 -4.92
N ALA A 144 -12.72 1.94 -5.08
CA ALA A 144 -13.78 2.68 -5.75
C ALA A 144 -13.94 4.09 -5.15
N GLY A 145 -13.94 5.10 -6.02
CA GLY A 145 -14.03 6.51 -5.64
C GLY A 145 -12.71 7.18 -5.28
N SER A 146 -11.56 6.52 -5.48
CA SER A 146 -10.21 7.12 -5.36
C SER A 146 -9.91 7.75 -4.01
N ARG A 147 -10.58 7.31 -2.95
CA ARG A 147 -10.37 7.81 -1.57
C ARG A 147 -9.34 6.99 -0.79
N LEU A 148 -8.99 5.82 -1.31
CA LEU A 148 -8.08 4.87 -0.69
C LEU A 148 -7.21 4.30 -1.80
N GLY A 149 -5.90 4.35 -1.59
CA GLY A 149 -4.93 3.78 -2.51
C GLY A 149 -3.85 3.02 -1.77
N VAL A 150 -3.37 1.94 -2.39
CA VAL A 150 -2.27 1.12 -1.91
C VAL A 150 -1.23 1.02 -3.00
N LEU A 151 0.04 1.09 -2.63
CA LEU A 151 1.19 0.79 -3.49
C LEU A 151 2.05 -0.25 -2.79
N MET A 152 2.40 -1.33 -3.48
CA MET A 152 3.10 -2.47 -2.90
C MET A 152 4.23 -2.95 -3.82
N GLU A 153 5.35 -3.31 -3.22
CA GLU A 153 6.46 -4.00 -3.90
C GLU A 153 6.46 -5.48 -3.49
N VAL A 154 6.27 -6.36 -4.47
CA VAL A 154 6.39 -7.80 -4.29
C VAL A 154 7.58 -8.28 -5.12
N ASN A 155 8.56 -8.89 -4.47
CA ASN A 155 9.76 -9.41 -5.12
C ASN A 155 9.67 -10.92 -5.42
N CYS A 156 10.33 -11.34 -6.49
CA CYS A 156 10.61 -12.74 -6.84
C CYS A 156 12.06 -12.90 -7.33
N GLU A 157 12.47 -14.14 -7.61
CA GLU A 157 13.84 -14.42 -8.06
C GLU A 157 14.03 -13.96 -9.52
N THR A 158 13.08 -14.28 -10.41
CA THR A 158 13.21 -14.02 -11.86
C THR A 158 12.12 -13.09 -12.42
N ASP A 159 12.42 -12.42 -13.53
CA ASP A 159 11.47 -11.57 -14.26
C ASP A 159 10.40 -12.39 -15.03
N PHE A 160 10.68 -13.66 -15.31
CA PHE A 160 9.71 -14.59 -15.89
C PHE A 160 8.51 -14.80 -14.96
N VAL A 161 8.78 -14.99 -13.66
CA VAL A 161 7.71 -15.14 -12.67
C VAL A 161 6.93 -13.85 -12.51
N SER A 162 7.58 -12.68 -12.45
CA SER A 162 6.88 -11.42 -12.24
C SER A 162 5.91 -11.04 -13.37
N ARG A 163 6.17 -11.53 -14.60
CA ARG A 163 5.27 -11.33 -15.75
C ARG A 163 4.11 -12.33 -15.80
N GLY A 164 4.21 -13.44 -15.07
CA GLY A 164 3.22 -14.51 -15.03
C GLY A 164 1.91 -14.09 -14.36
N GLU A 165 0.79 -14.64 -14.83
CA GLU A 165 -0.55 -14.33 -14.35
C GLU A 165 -0.73 -14.68 -12.86
N GLN A 166 -0.27 -15.87 -12.44
CA GLN A 166 -0.36 -16.30 -11.03
C GLN A 166 0.34 -15.36 -10.05
N PHE A 167 1.46 -14.76 -10.45
CA PHE A 167 2.18 -13.80 -9.62
C PHE A 167 1.44 -12.46 -9.55
N LYS A 168 0.89 -12.00 -10.68
CA LYS A 168 0.11 -10.76 -10.75
C LYS A 168 -1.16 -10.85 -9.91
N GLU A 169 -1.91 -11.95 -10.04
CA GLU A 169 -3.12 -12.21 -9.24
C GLU A 169 -2.82 -12.20 -7.73
N LEU A 170 -1.70 -12.83 -7.32
CA LEU A 170 -1.24 -12.81 -5.93
C LEU A 170 -0.90 -11.38 -5.49
N ALA A 171 -0.14 -10.64 -6.29
CA ALA A 171 0.30 -9.30 -5.95
C ALA A 171 -0.88 -8.32 -5.83
N GLU A 172 -1.87 -8.43 -6.71
CA GLU A 172 -3.12 -7.67 -6.67
C GLU A 172 -3.98 -8.05 -5.46
N SER A 173 -4.12 -9.35 -5.14
CA SER A 173 -4.88 -9.78 -3.96
C SER A 173 -4.24 -9.31 -2.65
N LEU A 174 -2.91 -9.26 -2.58
CA LEU A 174 -2.16 -8.71 -1.44
C LEU A 174 -2.32 -7.19 -1.33
N ALA A 175 -2.37 -6.45 -2.44
CA ALA A 175 -2.66 -5.02 -2.40
C ALA A 175 -4.09 -4.75 -1.89
N MET A 176 -5.06 -5.56 -2.32
CA MET A 176 -6.44 -5.51 -1.80
C MET A 176 -6.54 -5.89 -0.32
N GLN A 177 -5.74 -6.86 0.14
CA GLN A 177 -5.63 -7.23 1.55
C GLN A 177 -5.22 -6.02 2.41
N VAL A 178 -4.21 -5.26 1.99
CA VAL A 178 -3.78 -4.05 2.71
C VAL A 178 -4.89 -2.99 2.71
N ALA A 179 -5.59 -2.81 1.59
CA ALA A 179 -6.70 -1.87 1.51
C ALA A 179 -7.84 -2.22 2.47
N ALA A 180 -8.13 -3.52 2.64
CA ALA A 180 -9.19 -4.01 3.52
C ALA A 180 -8.86 -3.93 5.02
N ASN A 181 -7.58 -3.82 5.40
CA ASN A 181 -7.14 -3.85 6.80
C ASN A 181 -6.50 -2.51 7.20
N PRO A 182 -7.28 -1.56 7.75
CA PRO A 182 -6.79 -0.21 8.00
C PRO A 182 -5.72 -0.10 9.10
N GLY A 183 -5.62 -1.10 9.99
CA GLY A 183 -4.65 -1.14 11.09
C GLY A 183 -3.29 -1.72 10.70
N VAL A 184 -3.12 -2.20 9.46
CA VAL A 184 -1.86 -2.78 9.01
C VAL A 184 -0.88 -1.68 8.63
N GLU A 185 0.29 -1.68 9.26
CA GLU A 185 1.33 -0.64 9.11
C GLU A 185 2.63 -1.18 8.50
N TYR A 186 2.94 -2.46 8.72
CA TYR A 186 4.17 -3.09 8.24
C TYR A 186 3.97 -4.55 7.81
N VAL A 187 4.97 -5.13 7.14
CA VAL A 187 4.87 -6.47 6.54
C VAL A 187 4.96 -7.56 7.60
N ASN A 188 6.03 -7.55 8.40
CA ASN A 188 6.30 -8.53 9.44
C ASN A 188 6.42 -7.89 10.82
N VAL A 189 6.20 -8.66 11.88
CA VAL A 189 6.33 -8.27 13.30
C VAL A 189 7.70 -7.66 13.59
N ASP A 190 8.76 -8.15 12.92
CA ASP A 190 10.13 -7.66 13.10
C ASP A 190 10.38 -6.26 12.48
N ASP A 191 9.48 -5.80 11.60
CA ASP A 191 9.57 -4.49 10.95
C ASP A 191 8.97 -3.36 11.81
N ALA A 192 8.47 -3.69 13.01
CA ALA A 192 7.88 -2.71 13.92
C ALA A 192 8.92 -1.74 14.47
N ASP A 193 8.60 -0.44 14.46
CA ASP A 193 9.48 0.60 14.99
C ASP A 193 9.83 0.32 16.47
N PRO A 194 11.12 0.14 16.80
CA PRO A 194 11.56 -0.10 18.17
C PRO A 194 11.15 1.01 19.14
N GLU A 195 11.05 2.26 18.69
CA GLU A 195 10.59 3.36 19.55
C GLU A 195 9.12 3.25 19.89
N TYR A 196 8.27 2.95 18.89
CA TYR A 196 6.86 2.68 19.12
C TYR A 196 6.66 1.52 20.11
N VAL A 197 7.37 0.41 19.91
CA VAL A 197 7.31 -0.75 20.80
C VAL A 197 7.69 -0.38 22.23
N ARG A 198 8.71 0.47 22.43
CA ARG A 198 9.12 0.98 23.76
C ARG A 198 8.03 1.85 24.38
N LYS A 199 7.51 2.83 23.64
CA LYS A 199 6.44 3.74 24.10
C LYS A 199 5.20 2.95 24.53
N GLU A 200 4.74 2.01 23.71
CA GLU A 200 3.60 1.14 24.05
C GLU A 200 3.87 0.25 25.26
N THR A 201 5.09 -0.26 25.40
CA THR A 201 5.53 -1.05 26.56
C THR A 201 5.41 -0.21 27.85
N GLU A 202 5.84 1.05 27.82
CA GLU A 202 5.75 1.97 28.96
C GLU A 202 4.31 2.31 29.31
N VAL A 203 3.49 2.63 28.30
CA VAL A 203 2.06 2.94 28.48
C VAL A 203 1.32 1.76 29.12
N ILE A 204 1.52 0.54 28.61
CA ILE A 204 0.89 -0.66 29.16
C ILE A 204 1.37 -0.92 30.60
N LYS A 205 2.67 -0.75 30.86
CA LYS A 205 3.23 -0.89 32.22
C LYS A 205 2.62 0.07 33.24
N GLN A 206 2.12 1.24 32.79
CA GLN A 206 1.50 2.25 33.64
C GLN A 206 -0.01 2.04 33.87
N MET A 207 -0.63 1.04 33.23
CA MET A 207 -2.05 0.72 33.43
C MET A 207 -2.32 0.21 34.86
N GLU A 208 -3.45 0.62 35.45
CA GLU A 208 -3.79 0.37 36.85
C GLU A 208 -3.95 -1.12 37.18
N ASP A 209 -4.39 -1.92 36.21
CA ASP A 209 -4.58 -3.37 36.31
C ASP A 209 -3.26 -4.16 36.41
N LEU A 210 -2.13 -3.54 36.04
CA LEU A 210 -0.79 -4.12 36.08
C LEU A 210 0.05 -3.63 37.26
N LYS A 211 -0.32 -2.51 37.89
CA LYS A 211 0.37 -1.97 39.08
C LYS A 211 0.27 -2.87 40.31
N THR A 212 -0.81 -3.66 40.40
CA THR A 212 -1.08 -4.54 41.56
C THR A 212 -0.39 -5.91 41.45
N LYS A 213 0.30 -6.20 40.33
CA LYS A 213 0.92 -7.50 40.07
C LYS A 213 2.43 -7.48 40.35
N PRO A 214 3.04 -8.62 40.73
CA PRO A 214 4.49 -8.75 40.85
C PRO A 214 5.21 -8.41 39.53
N GLU A 215 6.40 -7.83 39.62
CA GLU A 215 7.17 -7.28 38.49
C GLU A 215 7.37 -8.27 37.34
N ASN A 216 7.79 -9.51 37.64
CA ASN A 216 7.97 -10.57 36.65
C ASN A 216 6.67 -10.91 35.89
N ILE A 217 5.53 -10.91 36.57
CA ILE A 217 4.22 -11.22 35.97
C ILE A 217 3.73 -10.03 35.15
N ARG A 218 3.96 -8.80 35.64
CA ARG A 218 3.66 -7.57 34.92
C ARG A 218 4.43 -7.49 33.60
N ASP A 219 5.71 -7.84 33.60
CA ASP A 219 6.54 -7.82 32.39
C ASP A 219 6.10 -8.87 31.37
N GLN A 220 5.76 -10.08 31.81
CA GLN A 220 5.21 -11.12 30.92
C GLN A 220 3.87 -10.72 30.30
N ILE A 221 2.97 -10.12 31.09
CA ILE A 221 1.67 -9.65 30.57
C ILE A 221 1.87 -8.49 29.61
N THR A 222 2.76 -7.54 29.93
CA THR A 222 3.09 -6.42 29.06
C THR A 222 3.65 -6.92 27.74
N ALA A 223 4.63 -7.81 27.77
CA ALA A 223 5.21 -8.40 26.56
C ALA A 223 4.15 -9.11 25.70
N GLY A 224 3.23 -9.86 26.31
CA GLY A 224 2.12 -10.49 25.61
C GLY A 224 1.15 -9.48 24.97
N ARG A 225 0.81 -8.39 25.66
CA ARG A 225 -0.05 -7.32 25.13
C ARG A 225 0.61 -6.56 23.98
N VAL A 226 1.88 -6.19 24.13
CA VAL A 226 2.66 -5.53 23.09
C VAL A 226 2.80 -6.44 21.87
N ALA A 227 3.15 -7.71 22.06
CA ALA A 227 3.23 -8.68 20.96
C ALA A 227 1.90 -8.82 20.21
N LYS A 228 0.76 -8.76 20.91
CA LYS A 228 -0.57 -8.75 20.28
C LYS A 228 -0.79 -7.50 19.43
N LEU A 229 -0.49 -6.31 19.95
CA LEU A 229 -0.64 -5.05 19.22
C LEU A 229 0.26 -5.03 17.97
N VAL A 230 1.50 -5.49 18.11
CA VAL A 230 2.45 -5.57 17.00
C VAL A 230 1.95 -6.56 15.94
N LYS A 231 1.44 -7.72 16.37
CA LYS A 231 0.86 -8.73 15.49
C LYS A 231 -0.38 -8.22 14.75
N GLU A 232 -1.24 -7.45 15.41
CA GLU A 232 -2.44 -6.84 14.80
C GLU A 232 -2.09 -5.84 13.69
N LYS A 233 -0.90 -5.22 13.74
CA LYS A 233 -0.40 -4.28 12.73
C LYS A 233 0.45 -4.93 11.61
N ALA A 234 0.82 -6.20 11.75
CA ALA A 234 1.61 -6.94 10.76
C ALA A 234 0.74 -7.56 9.67
N LEU A 235 1.05 -7.31 8.39
CA LEU A 235 0.31 -7.85 7.24
C LEU A 235 0.31 -9.39 7.20
N LEU A 236 1.47 -10.01 7.39
CA LEU A 236 1.64 -11.46 7.28
C LEU A 236 0.80 -12.26 8.29
N GLU A 237 0.47 -11.63 9.41
CA GLU A 237 -0.29 -12.23 10.51
C GLU A 237 -1.80 -12.03 10.37
N GLN A 238 -2.25 -11.20 9.43
CA GLN A 238 -3.67 -10.97 9.21
C GLN A 238 -4.37 -12.19 8.60
N PRO A 239 -5.66 -12.42 8.94
CA PRO A 239 -6.50 -13.35 8.19
C PRO A 239 -6.58 -12.95 6.71
N TYR A 240 -6.47 -13.92 5.80
CA TYR A 240 -6.49 -13.64 4.37
C TYR A 240 -7.92 -13.38 3.87
N ILE A 241 -8.19 -12.26 3.21
CA ILE A 241 -9.55 -11.82 2.85
C ILE A 241 -10.27 -12.80 1.92
N ILE A 242 -9.53 -13.47 1.03
CA ILE A 242 -10.11 -14.43 0.07
C ILE A 242 -10.47 -15.73 0.77
N ASP A 243 -9.71 -16.11 1.79
CA ASP A 243 -9.89 -17.35 2.53
C ASP A 243 -9.52 -17.12 4.01
N PRO A 244 -10.50 -16.72 4.84
CA PRO A 244 -10.25 -16.38 6.24
C PRO A 244 -9.79 -17.56 7.12
N THR A 245 -9.78 -18.79 6.59
CA THR A 245 -9.28 -19.96 7.33
C THR A 245 -7.77 -19.96 7.51
N LYS A 246 -7.06 -19.15 6.73
CA LYS A 246 -5.60 -19.00 6.75
C LYS A 246 -5.18 -17.54 6.87
N ASN A 247 -3.94 -17.32 7.28
CA ASN A 247 -3.34 -15.98 7.28
C ASN A 247 -2.62 -15.67 5.96
N VAL A 248 -2.24 -14.40 5.78
CA VAL A 248 -1.53 -13.93 4.58
C VAL A 248 -0.21 -14.68 4.37
N ASN A 249 0.54 -14.99 5.45
CA ASN A 249 1.78 -15.76 5.35
C ASN A 249 1.56 -17.17 4.78
N GLN A 250 0.50 -17.86 5.21
CA GLN A 250 0.14 -19.18 4.68
C GLN A 250 -0.24 -19.10 3.20
N ALA A 251 -1.00 -18.08 2.79
CA ALA A 251 -1.31 -17.85 1.38
C ALA A 251 -0.05 -17.59 0.54
N LEU A 252 0.91 -16.81 1.06
CA LEU A 252 2.20 -16.55 0.41
C LEU A 252 3.03 -17.83 0.26
N VAL A 253 3.10 -18.67 1.30
CA VAL A 253 3.81 -19.95 1.27
C VAL A 253 3.18 -20.94 0.28
N GLU A 254 1.86 -20.97 0.18
CA GLU A 254 1.15 -21.75 -0.84
C GLU A 254 1.51 -21.27 -2.25
N ALA A 255 1.59 -19.96 -2.48
CA ALA A 255 2.00 -19.40 -3.76
C ALA A 255 3.47 -19.75 -4.10
N ILE A 256 4.39 -19.63 -3.14
CA ILE A 256 5.81 -20.05 -3.28
C ILE A 256 5.92 -21.54 -3.64
N SER A 257 5.04 -22.37 -3.10
CA SER A 257 5.03 -23.81 -3.36
C SER A 257 4.51 -24.14 -4.76
N LYS A 258 3.53 -23.36 -5.26
CA LYS A 258 2.99 -23.48 -6.62
C LYS A 258 3.96 -22.96 -7.68
N ILE A 259 4.51 -21.76 -7.48
CA ILE A 259 5.39 -21.06 -8.43
C ILE A 259 6.79 -21.65 -8.41
N GLY A 260 7.30 -22.05 -7.24
CA GLY A 260 8.61 -22.68 -7.11
C GLY A 260 9.78 -21.71 -6.91
N GLU A 261 9.52 -20.41 -6.78
CA GLU A 261 10.51 -19.37 -6.48
C GLU A 261 10.24 -18.72 -5.12
N ASN A 262 11.27 -18.10 -4.54
CA ASN A 262 11.13 -17.23 -3.39
C ASN A 262 10.30 -16.00 -3.77
N ILE A 263 9.24 -15.73 -3.00
CA ILE A 263 8.39 -14.55 -3.16
C ILE A 263 8.34 -13.82 -1.83
N LYS A 264 8.56 -12.50 -1.85
CA LYS A 264 8.57 -11.67 -0.65
C LYS A 264 7.74 -10.42 -0.86
N ILE A 265 6.92 -10.09 0.13
CA ILE A 265 6.33 -8.75 0.24
C ILE A 265 7.42 -7.87 0.84
N ARG A 266 7.88 -6.86 0.10
CA ARG A 266 9.03 -6.04 0.54
C ARG A 266 8.60 -4.86 1.37
N ARG A 267 7.62 -4.13 0.86
CA ARG A 267 7.06 -2.91 1.45
C ARG A 267 5.72 -2.62 0.82
N PHE A 268 4.89 -1.89 1.55
CA PHE A 268 3.68 -1.29 1.01
C PHE A 268 3.51 0.10 1.63
N THR A 269 2.70 0.92 0.98
CA THR A 269 2.14 2.13 1.57
C THR A 269 0.66 2.17 1.27
N ARG A 270 -0.10 2.81 2.16
CA ARG A 270 -1.54 2.98 2.04
C ARG A 270 -1.87 4.43 2.31
N PHE A 271 -2.58 5.06 1.40
CA PHE A 271 -3.10 6.42 1.57
C PHE A 271 -4.61 6.38 1.75
N ASN A 272 -5.07 7.02 2.83
CA ASN A 272 -6.47 7.44 2.96
C ASN A 272 -6.55 8.93 2.63
N LEU A 273 -7.47 9.29 1.74
CA LEU A 273 -7.72 10.67 1.39
C LEU A 273 -8.14 11.48 2.63
N GLY A 274 -7.47 12.59 2.87
CA GLY A 274 -7.77 13.51 3.97
C GLY A 274 -7.38 13.00 5.35
N GLU A 275 -6.54 11.96 5.43
CA GLU A 275 -5.99 11.46 6.69
C GLU A 275 -5.21 12.55 7.43
N GLY A 276 -5.54 12.75 8.71
CA GLY A 276 -4.92 13.79 9.54
C GLY A 276 -5.36 15.22 9.22
N ILE A 277 -6.36 15.42 8.34
CA ILE A 277 -6.97 16.73 8.11
C ILE A 277 -8.20 16.86 9.01
N GLU A 278 -8.09 17.71 10.03
CA GLU A 278 -9.26 18.10 10.82
C GLU A 278 -10.19 18.95 9.94
N LYS A 279 -11.28 18.33 9.48
CA LYS A 279 -12.38 19.08 8.89
C LYS A 279 -12.93 19.99 9.98
N LYS A 280 -12.82 21.31 9.83
CA LYS A 280 -13.60 22.25 10.65
C LYS A 280 -15.07 21.90 10.41
N GLN A 281 -15.68 21.17 11.34
CA GLN A 281 -17.11 20.89 11.30
C GLN A 281 -17.83 22.14 11.77
N GLY A 282 -17.92 23.12 10.87
CA GLY A 282 -18.67 24.35 11.07
C GLY A 282 -20.16 24.07 10.97
N ASP A 283 -20.91 24.52 11.97
CA ASP A 283 -22.37 24.64 11.88
C ASP A 283 -22.65 25.64 10.75
N LEU A 284 -22.99 25.13 9.56
CA LEU A 284 -23.15 25.92 8.32
C LEU A 284 -24.04 27.15 8.53
N ALA A 285 -24.98 27.09 9.47
CA ALA A 285 -25.82 28.21 9.86
C ALA A 285 -25.00 29.38 10.45
N LYS A 286 -24.06 29.11 11.35
CA LYS A 286 -23.21 30.15 11.98
C LYS A 286 -22.22 30.75 11.00
N GLU A 287 -21.65 29.93 10.11
CA GLU A 287 -20.70 30.43 9.10
C GLU A 287 -21.41 31.29 8.04
N VAL A 288 -22.63 30.93 7.63
CA VAL A 288 -23.46 31.77 6.75
C VAL A 288 -23.91 33.06 7.46
N GLU A 289 -24.25 33.00 8.74
CA GLU A 289 -24.54 34.19 9.55
C GLU A 289 -23.31 35.10 9.67
N GLU A 290 -22.13 34.56 9.94
CA GLU A 290 -20.88 35.32 10.02
C GLU A 290 -20.48 35.91 8.67
N GLN A 291 -20.63 35.18 7.57
CA GLN A 291 -20.36 35.69 6.22
C GLN A 291 -21.38 36.76 5.80
N THR A 292 -22.67 36.59 6.12
CA THR A 292 -23.68 37.63 5.85
C THR A 292 -23.49 38.86 6.72
N MET A 293 -23.03 38.70 7.97
CA MET A 293 -22.66 39.81 8.85
C MET A 293 -21.36 40.49 8.41
N ALA A 294 -20.37 39.75 7.90
CA ALA A 294 -19.13 40.30 7.35
C ALA A 294 -19.38 41.06 6.05
N MET A 295 -20.23 40.53 5.16
CA MET A 295 -20.66 41.23 3.94
C MET A 295 -21.48 42.49 4.26
N LYS A 296 -22.31 42.45 5.33
CA LYS A 296 -23.02 43.65 5.81
C LYS A 296 -22.05 44.67 6.39
N LYS A 297 -21.07 44.26 7.20
CA LYS A 297 -20.03 45.14 7.73
C LYS A 297 -19.14 45.73 6.64
N GLU A 298 -18.79 44.98 5.61
CA GLU A 298 -18.05 45.52 4.45
C GLU A 298 -18.92 46.46 3.60
N ALA A 299 -20.22 46.21 3.51
CA ALA A 299 -21.17 47.11 2.83
C ALA A 299 -21.46 48.38 3.65
N GLU A 300 -21.44 48.30 4.98
CA GLU A 300 -21.59 49.43 5.89
C GLU A 300 -20.30 50.25 5.97
N ALA A 301 -19.13 49.61 6.03
CA ALA A 301 -17.83 50.29 5.96
C ALA A 301 -17.65 51.05 4.64
N LYS A 302 -18.13 50.50 3.51
CA LYS A 302 -18.15 51.23 2.22
C LYS A 302 -19.13 52.41 2.21
N LYS A 303 -20.24 52.34 2.96
CA LYS A 303 -21.19 53.46 3.09
C LYS A 303 -20.70 54.55 4.03
N GLU A 304 -19.89 54.23 5.03
CA GLU A 304 -19.27 55.22 5.92
C GLU A 304 -18.08 55.92 5.25
N ASP A 305 -17.30 55.23 4.40
CA ASP A 305 -16.18 55.82 3.65
C ASP A 305 -16.66 56.75 2.51
N ASP A 306 -17.82 56.45 1.89
CA ASP A 306 -18.46 57.33 0.91
C ASP A 306 -19.02 58.64 1.53
N SER A 307 -19.10 58.75 2.86
CA SER A 307 -19.62 59.94 3.56
C SER A 307 -18.55 60.89 4.11
N LYS A 308 -17.25 60.55 3.97
CA LYS A 308 -16.12 61.39 4.39
C LYS A 308 -15.06 61.65 3.33
N ALA A 309 -15.27 61.19 2.09
CA ALA A 309 -14.39 61.49 0.95
C ALA A 309 -15.04 62.42 -0.09
N GLU A 310 -16.08 63.17 0.27
CA GLU A 310 -16.72 64.10 -0.68
C GLU A 310 -15.94 65.42 -0.91
N ASN A 311 -14.75 65.58 -0.33
CA ASN A 311 -13.87 66.72 -0.63
C ASN A 311 -12.38 66.36 -0.48
N ALA A 312 -11.85 65.51 -1.37
CA ALA A 312 -10.45 65.55 -1.87
C ALA A 312 -10.12 64.27 -2.64
N GLU A 313 -10.68 64.08 -3.83
CA GLU A 313 -10.10 63.25 -4.91
C GLU A 313 -10.92 63.45 -6.20
N ALA A 314 -11.05 64.71 -6.59
CA ALA A 314 -11.18 65.04 -8.00
C ALA A 314 -9.75 65.09 -8.56
N GLU A 315 -9.51 64.41 -9.69
CA GLU A 315 -8.21 64.17 -10.36
C GLU A 315 -7.46 62.94 -9.78
N ALA A 316 -7.41 61.76 -10.39
CA ALA A 316 -7.39 61.42 -11.80
C ALA A 316 -8.05 60.04 -12.07
N LYS A 317 -9.31 60.06 -12.53
CA LYS A 317 -9.84 58.95 -13.34
C LYS A 317 -9.48 59.24 -14.79
N GLN A 318 -8.37 58.68 -15.26
CA GLN A 318 -8.13 58.61 -16.70
C GLN A 318 -9.00 57.50 -17.28
N ASP A 319 -9.97 57.99 -18.05
CA ASP A 319 -10.87 57.33 -18.98
C ASP A 319 -10.11 56.29 -19.84
N LYS A 320 -10.36 55.00 -19.59
CA LYS A 320 -10.14 53.96 -20.61
C LYS A 320 -11.52 53.61 -21.18
N PRO A 321 -11.68 53.58 -22.51
CA PRO A 321 -12.98 53.43 -23.15
C PRO A 321 -13.62 52.11 -22.70
N LYS A 322 -14.92 52.17 -22.42
CA LYS A 322 -15.73 51.00 -22.08
C LYS A 322 -15.87 50.11 -23.32
N VAL A 323 -14.83 49.31 -23.60
CA VAL A 323 -14.80 48.41 -24.75
C VAL A 323 -16.00 47.46 -24.63
N ALA A 324 -16.85 47.47 -25.66
CA ALA A 324 -17.98 46.55 -25.74
C ALA A 324 -17.42 45.12 -25.90
N VAL A 325 -17.41 44.36 -24.81
CA VAL A 325 -16.92 42.97 -24.82
C VAL A 325 -17.90 42.08 -25.56
N SER A 326 -17.47 41.50 -26.68
CA SER A 326 -18.31 40.63 -27.51
C SER A 326 -18.55 39.29 -26.81
N ALA A 327 -19.81 38.85 -26.71
CA ALA A 327 -20.17 37.55 -26.15
C ALA A 327 -19.48 36.37 -26.89
N LYS A 328 -19.18 36.55 -28.18
CA LYS A 328 -18.42 35.57 -28.98
C LYS A 328 -16.98 35.44 -28.49
N PHE A 329 -16.31 36.56 -28.20
CA PHE A 329 -14.94 36.55 -27.66
C PHE A 329 -14.90 36.02 -26.22
N VAL A 330 -15.90 36.34 -25.39
CA VAL A 330 -16.00 35.74 -24.05
C VAL A 330 -16.14 34.22 -24.14
N LYS A 331 -17.00 33.73 -25.03
CA LYS A 331 -17.15 32.28 -25.26
C LYS A 331 -15.84 31.66 -25.75
N GLN A 332 -15.19 32.27 -26.75
CA GLN A 332 -13.92 31.76 -27.29
C GLN A 332 -12.81 31.72 -26.24
N LEU A 333 -12.66 32.79 -25.45
CA LEU A 333 -11.66 32.85 -24.38
C LEU A 333 -11.96 31.82 -23.28
N ARG A 334 -13.24 31.63 -22.93
CA ARG A 334 -13.67 30.61 -21.97
C ARG A 334 -13.43 29.20 -22.49
N ASP A 335 -13.71 28.94 -23.76
CA ASP A 335 -13.51 27.62 -24.37
C ASP A 335 -12.01 27.27 -24.43
N LYS A 336 -11.13 28.28 -24.63
CA LYS A 336 -9.67 28.08 -24.62
C LYS A 336 -9.05 27.97 -23.24
N THR A 337 -9.42 28.86 -22.32
CA THR A 337 -8.77 28.96 -21.00
C THR A 337 -9.46 28.15 -19.93
N GLY A 338 -10.76 27.86 -20.11
CA GLY A 338 -11.60 27.26 -19.09
C GLY A 338 -11.96 28.19 -17.93
N ALA A 339 -11.54 29.46 -17.95
CA ALA A 339 -11.79 30.40 -16.86
C ALA A 339 -13.28 30.79 -16.74
N GLY A 340 -13.67 31.30 -15.57
CA GLY A 340 -15.04 31.75 -15.31
C GLY A 340 -15.51 32.82 -16.30
N MET A 341 -16.80 32.80 -16.65
CA MET A 341 -17.41 33.73 -17.62
C MET A 341 -17.13 35.20 -17.31
N MET A 342 -17.21 35.57 -16.02
CA MET A 342 -16.98 36.94 -15.56
C MET A 342 -15.50 37.33 -15.60
N ASP A 343 -14.60 36.38 -15.35
CA ASP A 343 -13.17 36.63 -15.44
C ASP A 343 -12.74 36.80 -16.89
N CYS A 344 -13.27 35.98 -17.81
CA CYS A 344 -13.08 36.13 -19.25
C CYS A 344 -13.57 37.50 -19.74
N LYS A 345 -14.76 37.92 -19.28
CA LYS A 345 -15.32 39.23 -19.64
C LYS A 345 -14.46 40.39 -19.11
N LYS A 346 -13.96 40.30 -17.88
CA LYS A 346 -13.07 41.31 -17.29
C LYS A 346 -11.73 41.34 -18.01
N ALA A 347 -11.14 40.18 -18.32
CA ALA A 347 -9.88 40.11 -19.04
C ALA A 347 -9.98 40.79 -20.41
N LEU A 348 -11.02 40.47 -21.19
CA LEU A 348 -11.25 41.10 -22.50
C LEU A 348 -11.54 42.60 -22.40
N ALA A 349 -12.12 43.07 -21.30
CA ALA A 349 -12.32 44.51 -21.08
C ALA A 349 -11.00 45.24 -20.79
N GLU A 350 -10.06 44.59 -20.10
CA GLU A 350 -8.76 45.15 -19.72
C GLU A 350 -7.72 45.04 -20.85
N THR A 351 -7.96 44.15 -21.82
CA THR A 351 -7.06 43.88 -22.96
C THR A 351 -7.67 44.27 -24.30
N ASP A 352 -8.68 45.14 -24.30
CA ASP A 352 -9.28 45.70 -25.51
C ASP A 352 -9.76 44.62 -26.53
N ASN A 353 -10.35 43.53 -26.02
CA ASN A 353 -10.76 42.33 -26.77
C ASN A 353 -9.63 41.53 -27.45
N ASP A 354 -8.36 41.78 -27.13
CA ASP A 354 -7.25 40.91 -27.56
C ASP A 354 -7.28 39.60 -26.78
N ILE A 355 -7.46 38.50 -27.49
CA ILE A 355 -7.56 37.15 -26.94
C ILE A 355 -6.23 36.70 -26.31
N GLN A 356 -5.09 36.94 -26.95
CA GLN A 356 -3.80 36.48 -26.40
C GLN A 356 -3.41 37.29 -25.17
N ALA A 357 -3.58 38.62 -25.23
CA ALA A 357 -3.35 39.46 -24.06
C ALA A 357 -4.33 39.11 -22.92
N ALA A 358 -5.59 38.77 -23.23
CA ALA A 358 -6.56 38.32 -22.23
C ALA A 358 -6.19 36.99 -21.58
N GLU A 359 -5.65 36.03 -22.35
CA GLU A 359 -5.11 34.76 -21.85
C GLU A 359 -3.98 35.02 -20.85
N ASP A 360 -3.03 35.90 -21.21
CA ASP A 360 -1.92 36.29 -20.32
C ASP A 360 -2.39 37.03 -19.07
N TYR A 361 -3.38 37.91 -19.20
CA TYR A 361 -4.00 38.62 -18.09
C TYR A 361 -4.66 37.63 -17.12
N LEU A 362 -5.44 36.67 -17.63
CA LEU A 362 -6.08 35.64 -16.82
C LEU A 362 -5.06 34.76 -16.10
N ARG A 363 -3.98 34.37 -16.77
CA ARG A 363 -2.90 33.59 -16.17
C ARG A 363 -2.25 34.33 -15.00
N LYS A 364 -1.82 35.58 -15.21
CA LYS A 364 -1.17 36.41 -14.16
C LYS A 364 -2.12 36.67 -12.98
N LYS A 365 -3.37 37.04 -13.25
CA LYS A 365 -4.37 37.30 -12.22
C LYS A 365 -4.78 36.03 -11.47
N GLY A 366 -4.85 34.92 -12.19
CA GLY A 366 -5.13 33.59 -11.67
C GLY A 366 -4.10 33.16 -10.63
N ILE A 367 -2.81 33.31 -10.95
CA ILE A 367 -1.70 33.02 -10.03
C ILE A 367 -1.80 33.85 -8.74
N ALA A 368 -2.09 35.16 -8.85
CA ALA A 368 -2.30 36.02 -7.68
C ALA A 368 -3.55 35.61 -6.87
N GLY A 369 -4.59 35.15 -7.55
CA GLY A 369 -5.80 34.61 -6.92
C GLY A 369 -5.57 33.29 -6.19
N ALA A 370 -4.72 32.41 -6.74
CA ALA A 370 -4.40 31.11 -6.16
C ALA A 370 -3.74 31.24 -4.78
N ALA A 371 -2.82 32.19 -4.62
CA ALA A 371 -2.18 32.47 -3.33
C ALA A 371 -3.19 32.83 -2.22
N LYS A 372 -4.27 33.53 -2.57
CA LYS A 372 -5.35 33.88 -1.61
C LYS A 372 -6.20 32.68 -1.20
N LYS A 373 -6.19 31.60 -1.99
CA LYS A 373 -6.96 30.38 -1.73
C LYS A 373 -6.15 29.31 -0.99
N ALA A 374 -4.81 29.44 -0.95
CA ALA A 374 -3.92 28.48 -0.31
C ALA A 374 -4.25 28.21 1.17
N GLY A 375 -4.81 29.19 1.89
CA GLY A 375 -5.22 29.03 3.29
C GLY A 375 -6.53 28.29 3.52
N ARG A 376 -7.26 27.92 2.45
CA ARG A 376 -8.53 27.18 2.56
C ARG A 376 -8.28 25.68 2.74
N THR A 377 -9.08 25.05 3.59
CA THR A 377 -8.95 23.62 3.88
C THR A 377 -9.33 22.78 2.65
N ALA A 378 -8.35 22.07 2.09
CA ALA A 378 -8.54 21.11 1.01
C ALA A 378 -8.56 19.68 1.59
N ALA A 379 -9.74 19.20 2.01
CA ALA A 379 -9.90 17.89 2.65
C ALA A 379 -10.49 16.81 1.73
N GLU A 380 -11.02 17.21 0.58
CA GLU A 380 -11.47 16.31 -0.48
C GLU A 380 -10.38 16.17 -1.55
N GLY A 381 -10.57 15.35 -2.58
CA GLY A 381 -9.56 15.10 -3.60
C GLY A 381 -9.57 13.68 -4.14
N LEU A 382 -8.40 13.25 -4.63
CA LEU A 382 -8.17 11.92 -5.20
C LEU A 382 -6.81 11.38 -4.75
N VAL A 383 -6.78 10.08 -4.51
CA VAL A 383 -5.57 9.27 -4.54
C VAL A 383 -5.47 8.66 -5.93
N VAL A 384 -4.37 8.92 -6.61
CA VAL A 384 -4.06 8.41 -7.95
C VAL A 384 -2.76 7.62 -7.94
N GLU A 385 -2.65 6.68 -8.86
CA GLU A 385 -1.48 5.87 -9.08
C GLU A 385 -0.89 6.11 -10.47
N TYR A 386 0.41 5.84 -10.61
CA TYR A 386 1.04 5.64 -11.90
C TYR A 386 2.01 4.48 -11.81
N ILE A 387 1.73 3.40 -12.53
CA ILE A 387 2.64 2.25 -12.68
C ILE A 387 3.30 2.35 -14.04
N HIS A 388 4.63 2.53 -14.05
CA HIS A 388 5.37 2.62 -15.31
C HIS A 388 5.38 1.26 -16.04
N PRO A 389 5.34 1.22 -17.38
CA PRO A 389 5.39 -0.02 -18.14
C PRO A 389 6.50 -0.97 -17.67
N GLY A 390 6.14 -2.23 -17.50
CA GLY A 390 7.02 -3.26 -16.93
C GLY A 390 7.01 -3.36 -15.41
N SER A 391 6.17 -2.59 -14.71
CA SER A 391 5.93 -2.69 -13.26
C SER A 391 7.20 -2.54 -12.41
N ARG A 392 8.23 -1.86 -12.93
CA ARG A 392 9.49 -1.64 -12.21
C ARG A 392 9.49 -0.37 -11.37
N MET A 393 8.52 0.50 -11.58
CA MET A 393 8.36 1.76 -10.88
C MET A 393 6.87 2.03 -10.69
N GLY A 394 6.50 2.51 -9.51
CA GLY A 394 5.15 2.92 -9.22
C GLY A 394 5.11 4.16 -8.34
N VAL A 395 4.10 4.98 -8.55
CA VAL A 395 3.83 6.18 -7.77
C VAL A 395 2.40 6.10 -7.23
N LEU A 396 2.23 6.54 -5.99
CA LEU A 396 0.94 6.83 -5.37
C LEU A 396 0.95 8.30 -4.95
N LEU A 397 -0.03 9.09 -5.38
CA LEU A 397 -0.09 10.52 -5.12
C LEU A 397 -1.48 10.91 -4.60
N GLU A 398 -1.52 11.72 -3.54
CA GLU A 398 -2.74 12.32 -3.02
C GLU A 398 -2.80 13.80 -3.44
N LEU A 399 -3.80 14.14 -4.25
CA LEU A 399 -4.09 15.50 -4.67
C LEU A 399 -5.41 15.93 -4.02
N ASN A 400 -5.38 17.02 -3.26
CA ASN A 400 -6.53 17.52 -2.53
C ASN A 400 -7.15 18.77 -3.17
N CYS A 401 -8.46 18.92 -2.98
CA CYS A 401 -9.25 20.10 -3.31
C CYS A 401 -10.28 20.42 -2.20
N GLU A 402 -10.99 21.55 -2.33
CA GLU A 402 -11.98 21.97 -1.34
C GLU A 402 -13.23 21.07 -1.37
N THR A 403 -13.74 20.74 -2.58
CA THR A 403 -14.98 19.97 -2.74
C THR A 403 -14.83 18.66 -3.49
N ASP A 404 -15.70 17.69 -3.22
CA ASP A 404 -15.75 16.40 -3.93
C ASP A 404 -16.24 16.55 -5.39
N PHE A 405 -16.98 17.61 -5.69
CA PHE A 405 -17.41 17.94 -7.04
C PHE A 405 -16.22 18.22 -7.96
N VAL A 406 -15.24 18.99 -7.49
CA VAL A 406 -14.01 19.26 -8.24
C VAL A 406 -13.18 18.00 -8.42
N ALA A 407 -13.08 17.16 -7.38
CA ALA A 407 -12.34 15.90 -7.44
C ALA A 407 -12.85 14.97 -8.57
N ARG A 408 -14.16 14.98 -8.85
CA ARG A 408 -14.76 14.19 -9.93
C ARG A 408 -14.63 14.81 -11.33
N GLY A 409 -14.12 16.04 -11.42
CA GLY A 409 -13.98 16.76 -12.69
C GLY A 409 -12.78 16.26 -13.52
N GLU A 410 -12.96 16.18 -14.84
CA GLU A 410 -11.95 15.69 -15.78
C GLU A 410 -10.62 16.46 -15.67
N LYS A 411 -10.66 17.79 -15.58
CA LYS A 411 -9.45 18.64 -15.45
C LYS A 411 -8.64 18.34 -14.19
N PHE A 412 -9.33 18.04 -13.08
CA PHE A 412 -8.67 17.72 -11.82
C PHE A 412 -8.03 16.32 -11.88
N GLN A 413 -8.74 15.34 -12.45
CA GLN A 413 -8.23 13.99 -12.67
C GLN A 413 -7.02 13.98 -13.61
N GLU A 414 -7.09 14.74 -14.71
CA GLU A 414 -5.98 14.90 -15.65
C GLU A 414 -4.75 15.50 -14.96
N LEU A 415 -4.93 16.57 -14.17
CA LEU A 415 -3.85 17.16 -13.38
C LEU A 415 -3.24 16.12 -12.43
N ALA A 416 -4.06 15.39 -11.67
CA ALA A 416 -3.58 14.38 -10.73
C ALA A 416 -2.75 13.30 -11.42
N ASN A 417 -3.22 12.78 -12.56
CA ASN A 417 -2.52 11.76 -13.34
C ASN A 417 -1.19 12.28 -13.92
N ASN A 418 -1.19 13.52 -14.43
CA ASN A 418 0.02 14.15 -14.95
C ASN A 418 1.06 14.40 -13.85
N LEU A 419 0.62 14.76 -12.64
CA LEU A 419 1.50 14.89 -11.48
C LEU A 419 2.06 13.54 -11.00
N ALA A 420 1.27 12.46 -11.05
CA ALA A 420 1.78 11.12 -10.74
C ALA A 420 2.87 10.69 -11.75
N MET A 421 2.66 11.01 -13.04
CA MET A 421 3.67 10.78 -14.09
C MET A 421 4.91 11.65 -13.91
N GLN A 422 4.76 12.92 -13.52
CA GLN A 422 5.87 13.83 -13.19
C GLN A 422 6.79 13.22 -12.12
N VAL A 423 6.20 12.70 -11.04
CA VAL A 423 6.96 12.07 -9.94
C VAL A 423 7.69 10.82 -10.43
N ALA A 424 7.11 10.04 -11.33
CA ALA A 424 7.75 8.86 -11.90
C ALA A 424 8.89 9.23 -12.87
N ALA A 425 8.73 10.30 -13.64
CA ALA A 425 9.71 10.74 -14.63
C ALA A 425 11.01 11.25 -13.98
N ASN A 426 10.93 11.82 -12.77
CA ASN A 426 12.10 12.34 -12.07
C ASN A 426 12.55 11.38 -10.93
N PRO A 427 13.72 10.73 -11.04
CA PRO A 427 14.22 9.82 -10.02
C PRO A 427 14.61 10.53 -8.71
N ASP A 428 15.01 11.80 -8.78
CA ASP A 428 15.57 12.56 -7.65
C ASP A 428 14.49 13.18 -6.75
N VAL A 429 13.26 13.32 -7.24
CA VAL A 429 12.13 13.84 -6.46
C VAL A 429 11.82 12.93 -5.27
N GLN A 430 11.89 13.51 -4.06
CA GLN A 430 11.71 12.83 -2.77
C GLN A 430 10.59 13.41 -1.91
N TYR A 431 10.30 14.72 -2.03
CA TYR A 431 9.28 15.39 -1.25
C TYR A 431 8.52 16.45 -2.07
N VAL A 432 7.37 16.92 -1.57
CA VAL A 432 6.50 17.83 -2.31
C VAL A 432 7.12 19.22 -2.41
N SER A 433 7.52 19.78 -1.27
CA SER A 433 8.03 21.15 -1.15
C SER A 433 9.32 21.20 -0.33
N LEU A 434 10.08 22.30 -0.44
CA LEU A 434 11.32 22.47 0.31
C LEU A 434 11.13 22.43 1.84
N SER A 435 9.96 22.79 2.35
CA SER A 435 9.65 22.73 3.77
C SER A 435 9.45 21.32 4.31
N ASP A 436 9.18 20.35 3.44
CA ASP A 436 9.00 18.95 3.82
C ASP A 436 10.33 18.21 3.99
N ALA A 437 11.43 18.84 3.61
CA ALA A 437 12.77 18.27 3.73
C ALA A 437 13.25 18.27 5.19
N ASN A 438 13.73 17.12 5.67
CA ASN A 438 14.26 16.99 7.02
C ASN A 438 15.48 17.94 7.22
N PRO A 439 15.47 18.81 8.24
CA PRO A 439 16.60 19.67 8.55
C PRO A 439 17.91 18.90 8.78
N GLU A 440 17.87 17.72 9.40
CA GLU A 440 19.07 16.90 9.64
C GLU A 440 19.75 16.46 8.35
N ASP A 441 18.96 16.19 7.30
CA ASP A 441 19.52 15.76 6.02
C ASP A 441 20.19 16.92 5.29
N ARG A 442 19.76 18.16 5.54
CA ARG A 442 20.45 19.36 5.04
C ARG A 442 21.83 19.50 5.67
N GLU A 443 21.94 19.23 6.96
CA GLU A 443 23.22 19.27 7.67
C GLU A 443 24.16 18.16 7.19
N LYS A 444 23.67 16.93 7.06
CA LYS A 444 24.45 15.80 6.51
C LYS A 444 24.94 16.08 5.09
N GLU A 445 24.06 16.58 4.21
CA GLU A 445 24.44 16.92 2.83
C GLU A 445 25.46 18.07 2.80
N PHE A 446 25.32 19.05 3.70
CA PHE A 446 26.28 20.14 3.84
C PHE A 446 27.67 19.63 4.26
N GLU A 447 27.74 18.70 5.21
CA GLU A 447 29.00 18.06 5.62
C GLU A 447 29.62 17.24 4.49
N ILE A 448 28.83 16.47 3.75
CA ILE A 448 29.29 15.68 2.60
C ILE A 448 29.90 16.61 1.54
N GLU A 449 29.19 17.68 1.17
CA GLU A 449 29.66 18.64 0.18
C GLU A 449 30.90 19.42 0.67
N MET A 450 30.98 19.76 1.96
CA MET A 450 32.15 20.43 2.55
C MET A 450 33.43 19.60 2.45
N ASN A 451 33.30 18.27 2.52
CA ASN A 451 34.40 17.32 2.49
C ASN A 451 34.82 16.90 1.06
N ARG A 452 34.19 17.44 0.00
CA ARG A 452 34.59 17.09 -1.38
C ARG A 452 35.96 17.70 -1.74
N GLU A 453 36.78 16.89 -2.40
CA GLU A 453 38.18 17.23 -2.75
C GLU A 453 38.30 18.44 -3.67
N ASP A 454 37.29 18.72 -4.50
CA ASP A 454 37.24 19.85 -5.41
C ASP A 454 37.16 21.21 -4.70
N LEU A 455 36.85 21.20 -3.40
CA LEU A 455 36.76 22.39 -2.56
C LEU A 455 37.95 22.56 -1.60
N ALA A 456 38.90 21.60 -1.58
CA ALA A 456 40.05 21.62 -0.68
C ALA A 456 41.01 22.80 -0.93
N THR A 457 41.04 23.33 -2.16
CA THR A 457 41.91 24.44 -2.57
C THR A 457 41.33 25.82 -2.29
N LYS A 458 40.10 25.92 -1.78
CA LYS A 458 39.39 27.20 -1.58
C LYS A 458 39.40 27.62 -0.10
N PRO A 459 39.45 28.94 0.20
CA PRO A 459 39.29 29.45 1.56
C PRO A 459 37.94 29.03 2.18
N GLU A 460 37.90 28.79 3.49
CA GLU A 460 36.74 28.19 4.17
C GLU A 460 35.43 28.98 3.99
N ASN A 461 35.49 30.32 4.02
CA ASN A 461 34.31 31.16 3.84
C ASN A 461 33.73 31.04 2.41
N ILE A 462 34.59 30.96 1.39
CA ILE A 462 34.18 30.76 -0.01
C ILE A 462 33.66 29.33 -0.20
N ARG A 463 34.29 28.36 0.45
CA ARG A 463 33.84 26.96 0.44
C ARG A 463 32.43 26.83 1.01
N ALA A 464 32.15 27.42 2.17
CA ALA A 464 30.82 27.38 2.79
C ALA A 464 29.74 28.02 1.91
N GLN A 465 30.03 29.13 1.22
CA GLN A 465 29.06 29.74 0.29
C GLN A 465 28.80 28.88 -0.94
N ILE A 466 29.83 28.24 -1.50
CA ILE A 466 29.67 27.30 -2.63
C ILE A 466 28.83 26.10 -2.20
N VAL A 467 29.16 25.49 -1.06
CA VAL A 467 28.42 24.35 -0.50
C VAL A 467 26.97 24.72 -0.26
N LYS A 468 26.69 25.89 0.34
CA LYS A 468 25.32 26.36 0.56
C LYS A 468 24.53 26.41 -0.76
N GLY A 469 25.09 26.99 -1.82
CA GLY A 469 24.44 27.03 -3.13
C GLY A 469 24.22 25.64 -3.74
N ARG A 470 25.16 24.70 -3.56
CA ARG A 470 25.03 23.31 -4.01
C ARG A 470 23.93 22.57 -3.26
N VAL A 471 23.91 22.66 -1.93
CA VAL A 471 22.88 22.07 -1.09
C VAL A 471 21.52 22.65 -1.45
N GLU A 472 21.38 23.97 -1.59
CA GLU A 472 20.12 24.58 -2.03
C GLU A 472 19.65 24.04 -3.39
N LYS A 473 20.56 23.85 -4.35
CA LYS A 473 20.24 23.25 -5.65
C LYS A 473 19.79 21.79 -5.53
N ILE A 474 20.51 20.96 -4.77
CA ILE A 474 20.16 19.55 -4.53
C ILE A 474 18.76 19.45 -3.93
N PHE A 475 18.45 20.29 -2.92
CA PHE A 475 17.15 20.25 -2.27
C PHE A 475 16.02 20.77 -3.17
N LYS A 476 16.30 21.70 -4.09
CA LYS A 476 15.35 22.10 -5.13
C LYS A 476 15.09 20.99 -6.13
N GLU A 477 16.13 20.29 -6.58
CA GLU A 477 16.02 19.13 -7.50
C GLU A 477 15.22 17.97 -6.89
N ARG A 478 15.27 17.82 -5.56
CA ARG A 478 14.47 16.82 -4.81
C ARG A 478 13.03 17.26 -4.51
N ALA A 479 12.69 18.55 -4.68
CA ALA A 479 11.36 19.10 -4.42
C ALA A 479 10.48 19.04 -5.67
N LEU A 480 9.31 18.41 -5.59
CA LEU A 480 8.38 18.28 -6.72
C LEU A 480 7.92 19.64 -7.26
N LEU A 481 7.53 20.58 -6.38
CA LEU A 481 6.99 21.87 -6.79
C LEU A 481 8.00 22.74 -7.56
N GLU A 482 9.28 22.56 -7.30
CA GLU A 482 10.37 23.30 -7.95
C GLU A 482 10.79 22.70 -9.29
N GLN A 483 10.31 21.50 -9.63
CA GLN A 483 10.64 20.85 -10.90
C GLN A 483 9.98 21.53 -12.09
N ASP A 484 10.66 21.49 -13.23
CA ASP A 484 10.05 21.78 -14.53
C ASP A 484 8.93 20.77 -14.81
N TYR A 485 7.80 21.25 -15.30
CA TYR A 485 6.62 20.43 -15.53
C TYR A 485 6.74 19.66 -16.86
N ILE A 486 6.71 18.34 -16.84
CA ILE A 486 6.96 17.48 -18.02
C ILE A 486 6.01 17.72 -19.19
N MET A 487 4.79 18.21 -18.92
CA MET A 487 3.81 18.50 -19.97
C MET A 487 4.06 19.87 -20.62
N ASP A 488 4.83 20.74 -19.95
CA ASP A 488 5.15 22.09 -20.40
C ASP A 488 6.40 22.59 -19.67
N ASN A 489 7.57 22.36 -20.27
CA ASN A 489 8.87 22.72 -19.71
C ASN A 489 9.11 24.23 -19.60
N SER A 490 8.15 25.08 -19.99
CA SER A 490 8.24 26.53 -19.80
C SER A 490 7.89 26.99 -18.38
N LYS A 491 7.37 26.08 -17.55
CA LYS A 491 6.88 26.38 -16.20
C LYS A 491 7.21 25.27 -15.21
N THR A 492 7.18 25.63 -13.92
CA THR A 492 7.34 24.66 -12.84
C THR A 492 6.04 23.94 -12.52
N VAL A 493 6.14 22.82 -11.79
CA VAL A 493 4.98 22.11 -11.24
C VAL A 493 4.13 23.03 -10.36
N GLU A 494 4.77 23.87 -9.53
CA GLU A 494 4.04 24.86 -8.71
C GLU A 494 3.21 25.83 -9.57
N GLN A 495 3.78 26.30 -10.67
CA GLN A 495 3.09 27.19 -11.60
C GLN A 495 1.92 26.47 -12.30
N ALA A 496 2.11 25.22 -12.72
CA ALA A 496 1.05 24.41 -13.30
C ALA A 496 -0.13 24.20 -12.31
N VAL A 497 0.15 23.95 -11.03
CA VAL A 497 -0.88 23.85 -9.99
C VAL A 497 -1.60 25.18 -9.78
N LYS A 498 -0.86 26.31 -9.75
CA LYS A 498 -1.47 27.65 -9.63
C LYS A 498 -2.37 28.00 -10.83
N GLU A 499 -1.98 27.62 -12.04
CA GLU A 499 -2.81 27.74 -13.24
C GLU A 499 -4.07 26.88 -13.16
N ALA A 500 -3.97 25.66 -12.62
CA ALA A 500 -5.13 24.82 -12.39
C ALA A 500 -6.08 25.43 -11.35
N ILE A 501 -5.56 25.98 -10.25
CA ILE A 501 -6.36 26.71 -9.22
C ILE A 501 -7.10 27.91 -9.84
N ALA A 502 -6.44 28.64 -10.73
CA ALA A 502 -7.04 29.76 -11.45
C ALA A 502 -8.22 29.33 -12.33
N THR A 503 -8.07 28.16 -12.97
CA THR A 503 -9.05 27.62 -13.93
C THR A 503 -10.23 26.96 -13.22
N ILE A 504 -9.95 26.13 -12.21
CA ILE A 504 -10.95 25.35 -11.45
C ILE A 504 -11.66 26.23 -10.42
N GLY A 505 -10.95 27.20 -9.85
CA GLY A 505 -11.50 28.16 -8.91
C GLY A 505 -11.42 27.75 -7.43
N GLU A 506 -10.91 26.57 -7.11
CA GLU A 506 -10.70 26.05 -5.75
C GLU A 506 -9.22 25.90 -5.41
N ASN A 507 -8.89 25.87 -4.12
CA ASN A 507 -7.57 25.49 -3.64
C ASN A 507 -7.24 24.05 -4.05
N ILE A 508 -6.02 23.83 -4.57
CA ILE A 508 -5.52 22.53 -4.96
C ILE A 508 -4.15 22.34 -4.31
N VAL A 509 -3.98 21.23 -3.60
CA VAL A 509 -2.76 20.96 -2.83
C VAL A 509 -2.28 19.55 -3.14
N ILE A 510 -1.02 19.42 -3.57
CA ILE A 510 -0.34 18.12 -3.60
C ILE A 510 0.00 17.79 -2.15
N ARG A 511 -0.69 16.82 -1.55
CA ARG A 511 -0.55 16.57 -0.11
C ARG A 511 0.65 15.69 0.19
N ARG A 512 0.79 14.60 -0.55
CA ARG A 512 1.88 13.62 -0.39
C ARG A 512 1.96 12.76 -1.64
N PHE A 513 3.12 12.16 -1.83
CA PHE A 513 3.29 11.05 -2.77
C PHE A 513 4.24 10.01 -2.17
N GLN A 514 4.16 8.80 -2.69
CA GLN A 514 5.15 7.76 -2.49
C GLN A 514 5.56 7.21 -3.85
N LYS A 515 6.87 7.06 -4.05
CA LYS A 515 7.45 6.42 -5.23
C LYS A 515 8.18 5.16 -4.79
N PHE A 516 7.97 4.05 -5.50
CA PHE A 516 8.76 2.83 -5.35
C PHE A 516 9.49 2.53 -6.65
N LYS A 517 10.74 2.10 -6.52
CA LYS A 517 11.55 1.50 -7.58
C LYS A 517 11.85 0.07 -7.19
N LEU A 518 11.57 -0.86 -8.09
CA LEU A 518 11.77 -2.29 -7.88
C LEU A 518 13.25 -2.60 -7.61
N GLY A 519 13.51 -3.32 -6.51
CA GLY A 519 14.85 -3.76 -6.14
C GLY A 519 15.76 -2.65 -5.63
N GLU A 520 15.21 -1.49 -5.29
CA GLU A 520 15.94 -0.41 -4.64
C GLU A 520 16.56 -0.88 -3.32
N GLY A 521 17.87 -0.70 -3.17
CA GLY A 521 18.62 -1.17 -2.01
C GLY A 521 18.89 -2.68 -1.97
N ILE A 522 18.59 -3.43 -3.03
CA ILE A 522 18.93 -4.86 -3.13
C ILE A 522 20.17 -5.01 -4.04
N ALA A 523 21.23 -5.63 -3.50
CA ALA A 523 22.37 -6.02 -4.31
C ALA A 523 21.93 -7.09 -5.32
N LYS A 524 21.97 -6.76 -6.60
CA LYS A 524 21.73 -7.74 -7.65
C LYS A 524 22.92 -8.70 -7.70
N ARG A 525 22.63 -9.99 -7.76
CA ARG A 525 23.63 -11.01 -8.00
C ARG A 525 24.02 -10.95 -9.48
N GLU A 526 25.29 -10.63 -9.76
CA GLU A 526 25.85 -10.74 -11.10
C GLU A 526 26.38 -12.16 -11.28
N ASP A 527 25.62 -13.00 -12.00
CA ASP A 527 26.06 -14.35 -12.33
C ASP A 527 26.73 -14.34 -13.71
N ASN A 528 28.03 -14.68 -13.77
CA ASN A 528 28.72 -14.92 -15.02
C ASN A 528 28.41 -16.35 -15.49
N PHE A 529 27.47 -16.47 -16.43
CA PHE A 529 27.04 -17.77 -16.96
C PHE A 529 28.20 -18.62 -17.48
N ALA A 530 29.22 -17.99 -18.08
CA ALA A 530 30.39 -18.72 -18.59
C ALA A 530 31.21 -19.35 -17.45
N GLU A 531 31.40 -18.64 -16.34
CA GLU A 531 32.09 -19.16 -15.15
C GLU A 531 31.26 -20.21 -14.43
N GLU A 532 29.94 -20.05 -14.35
CA GLU A 532 29.06 -21.06 -13.74
C GLU A 532 29.08 -22.36 -14.55
N VAL A 533 29.00 -22.26 -15.89
CA VAL A 533 29.12 -23.42 -16.78
C VAL A 533 30.51 -24.04 -16.67
N ALA A 534 31.58 -23.24 -16.63
CA ALA A 534 32.94 -23.74 -16.43
C ALA A 534 33.09 -24.49 -15.09
N ALA A 535 32.55 -23.94 -14.01
CA ALA A 535 32.57 -24.55 -12.68
C ALA A 535 31.77 -25.86 -12.64
N GLN A 536 30.62 -25.93 -13.30
CA GLN A 536 29.84 -27.17 -13.40
C GLN A 536 30.52 -28.23 -14.30
N MET A 537 31.26 -27.80 -15.32
CA MET A 537 32.06 -28.68 -16.18
C MET A 537 33.42 -29.05 -15.56
N GLY A 538 33.78 -28.50 -14.40
CA GLY A 538 35.02 -28.80 -13.68
C GLY A 538 36.29 -28.33 -14.40
N SER A 539 36.21 -27.24 -15.18
CA SER A 539 37.36 -26.62 -15.89
C SER A 539 37.96 -25.47 -15.09
#